data_AF-X0XGN5-F1
#
_entry.id   AF-X0XGN5-F1
#
_cell.length_a   1.000
_cell.length_b   1.000
_cell.length_c   1.000
_cell.angle_alpha   90.00
_cell.angle_beta   90.00
_cell.angle_gamma   90.00
#
_symmetry.space_group_name_H-M   'P 1'
#
loop_
_entity.id
_entity.type
_entity.pdbx_description
1 polymer ?
#
loop_
_entity_poly.entity_id
_entity_poly.type
_entity_poly.pdbx_seq_one_letter_code
_entity_poly.pdbx_strand_id
1 'polypeptide(L)'
;VVAESRYRQDNLEVAHWYFLGTGLTLWVAWQLSTFLGIALGVRIPSGIGLDIALPLTFMALILPTLTNRPAWAAACAAGITSILLANLPYKLGLLIPAFIGVGVGLGVDLYSSRTKPSHGDPA
;
A
#
# COMPACT_ATOMS: atom_id res chain seq x y z
N VAL A 1 7.83 13.03 -21.22
CA VAL A 1 7.22 14.33 -20.86
C VAL A 1 6.79 15.16 -22.08
N VAL A 2 7.54 15.19 -23.20
CA VAL A 2 7.16 16.00 -24.40
C VAL A 2 5.98 15.43 -25.21
N ALA A 3 5.61 14.16 -25.04
CA ALA A 3 4.46 13.53 -25.74
C ALA A 3 3.11 13.70 -25.01
N GLU A 4 3.12 14.06 -23.73
CA GLU A 4 1.92 14.07 -22.89
C GLU A 4 1.05 15.33 -23.09
N SER A 5 1.66 16.42 -23.55
CA SER A 5 0.98 17.71 -23.72
C SER A 5 0.12 17.80 -24.98
N ARG A 6 0.22 16.84 -25.91
CA ARG A 6 -0.45 16.91 -27.22
C ARG A 6 -1.76 16.13 -27.30
N TYR A 7 -2.14 15.43 -26.23
CA TYR A 7 -3.37 14.61 -26.17
C TYR A 7 -4.46 15.19 -25.24
N ARG A 8 -4.34 16.45 -24.82
CA ARG A 8 -5.25 17.07 -23.84
C ARG A 8 -6.35 17.93 -24.45
N GLN A 9 -6.51 17.98 -25.78
CA GLN A 9 -7.31 19.08 -26.37
C GLN A 9 -8.34 18.79 -27.46
N ASP A 10 -8.69 17.54 -27.79
CA ASP A 10 -9.76 17.32 -28.78
C ASP A 10 -10.79 16.28 -28.28
N ASN A 11 -11.99 16.75 -27.93
CA ASN A 11 -13.20 16.01 -27.53
C ASN A 11 -13.36 15.59 -26.06
N LEU A 12 -13.69 16.57 -25.20
CA LEU A 12 -14.23 16.30 -23.86
C LEU A 12 -15.49 15.40 -23.90
N GLU A 13 -16.32 15.47 -24.94
CA GLU A 13 -17.48 14.58 -25.09
C GLU A 13 -17.11 13.10 -25.21
N VAL A 14 -16.05 12.76 -25.96
CA VAL A 14 -15.61 11.37 -26.15
C VAL A 14 -14.86 10.86 -24.91
N ALA A 15 -14.17 11.74 -24.18
CA ALA A 15 -13.51 11.40 -22.93
C ALA A 15 -14.49 10.85 -21.88
N HIS A 16 -15.70 11.42 -21.77
CA HIS A 16 -16.73 10.91 -20.85
C HIS A 16 -17.16 9.49 -21.19
N TRP A 17 -17.39 9.19 -22.48
CA TRP A 17 -17.73 7.83 -22.93
C TRP A 17 -16.57 6.84 -22.75
N TYR A 18 -15.32 7.29 -22.95
CA TYR A 18 -14.14 6.47 -22.71
C TYR A 18 -13.95 6.15 -21.22
N PHE A 19 -14.08 7.14 -20.34
CA PHE A 19 -14.06 6.94 -18.89
C PHE A 19 -15.21 6.05 -18.43
N LEU A 20 -16.41 6.23 -18.98
CA LEU A 20 -17.57 5.39 -18.66
C LEU A 20 -17.37 3.95 -19.14
N GLY A 21 -16.85 3.73 -20.35
CA GLY A 21 -16.54 2.39 -20.87
C GLY A 21 -15.43 1.69 -20.09
N THR A 22 -14.34 2.40 -19.79
CA THR A 22 -13.23 1.86 -18.98
C THR A 22 -13.66 1.57 -17.55
N GLY A 23 -14.38 2.51 -16.94
CA GLY A 23 -14.94 2.37 -15.59
C GLY A 23 -15.95 1.24 -15.49
N LEU A 24 -16.86 1.11 -16.46
CA LEU A 24 -17.83 0.02 -16.50
C LEU A 24 -17.15 -1.33 -16.71
N THR A 25 -16.16 -1.42 -17.60
CA THR A 25 -15.39 -2.66 -17.82
C THR A 25 -14.65 -3.06 -16.56
N LEU A 26 -13.98 -2.11 -15.89
CA LEU A 26 -13.30 -2.34 -14.61
C LEU A 26 -14.31 -2.79 -13.55
N TRP A 27 -15.47 -2.13 -13.47
CA TRP A 27 -16.51 -2.47 -12.51
C TRP A 27 -17.07 -3.87 -12.74
N VAL A 28 -17.40 -4.23 -13.97
CA VAL A 28 -17.88 -5.57 -14.33
C VAL A 28 -16.81 -6.62 -14.02
N ALA A 29 -15.55 -6.37 -14.41
CA ALA A 29 -14.45 -7.28 -14.10
C ALA A 29 -14.26 -7.46 -12.59
N TRP A 30 -14.40 -6.38 -11.81
CA TRP A 30 -14.35 -6.40 -10.35
C TRP A 30 -15.52 -7.19 -9.75
N GLN A 31 -16.73 -6.99 -10.26
CA GLN A 31 -17.91 -7.74 -9.83
C GLN A 31 -17.78 -9.22 -10.15
N LEU A 32 -17.35 -9.59 -11.37
CA LEU A 32 -17.11 -10.98 -11.76
C LEU A 32 -16.04 -11.64 -10.88
N SER A 33 -14.94 -10.93 -10.61
CA SER A 33 -13.89 -11.42 -9.70
C SER A 33 -14.41 -11.63 -8.28
N THR A 34 -15.22 -10.70 -7.76
CA THR A 34 -15.84 -10.80 -6.43
C THR A 34 -16.81 -11.98 -6.35
N PHE A 35 -17.68 -12.12 -7.35
CA PHE A 35 -18.62 -13.23 -7.43
C PHE A 35 -17.89 -14.57 -7.50
N LEU A 36 -16.85 -14.65 -8.34
CA LEU A 36 -16.00 -15.84 -8.46
C LEU A 36 -15.29 -16.15 -7.14
N GLY A 37 -14.76 -15.14 -6.45
CA GLY A 37 -14.13 -15.27 -5.14
C GLY A 37 -15.08 -15.80 -4.07
N ILE A 38 -16.33 -15.32 -4.04
CA ILE A 38 -17.36 -15.82 -3.11
C ILE A 38 -17.75 -17.27 -3.46
N ALA A 39 -18.00 -17.54 -4.75
CA ALA A 39 -18.43 -18.87 -5.22
C ALA A 39 -17.36 -19.95 -4.99
N LEU A 40 -16.09 -19.61 -5.18
CA LEU A 40 -14.96 -20.49 -4.90
C LEU A 40 -14.65 -20.56 -3.39
N GLY A 41 -14.75 -19.44 -2.67
CA GLY A 41 -14.47 -19.35 -1.24
C GLY A 41 -15.28 -20.33 -0.40
N VAL A 42 -16.56 -20.53 -0.71
CA VAL A 42 -17.43 -21.49 -0.01
C VAL A 42 -17.01 -22.94 -0.23
N ARG A 43 -16.31 -23.25 -1.33
CA ARG A 43 -15.84 -24.60 -1.67
C ARG A 43 -14.44 -24.91 -1.10
N ILE A 44 -13.73 -23.91 -0.59
CA ILE A 44 -12.37 -24.07 -0.08
C ILE A 44 -12.44 -24.56 1.38
N PRO A 45 -11.81 -25.70 1.72
CA PRO A 45 -11.67 -26.17 3.09
C PRO A 45 -11.01 -25.11 4.00
N SER A 46 -11.42 -25.04 5.26
CA SER A 46 -10.94 -24.09 6.26
C SER A 46 -9.45 -24.24 6.65
N GLY A 47 -8.72 -25.19 6.07
CA GLY A 47 -7.31 -25.46 6.38
C GLY A 47 -6.27 -24.82 5.44
N ILE A 48 -6.69 -24.19 4.34
CA ILE A 48 -5.76 -23.71 3.29
C ILE A 48 -5.21 -22.29 3.61
N GLY A 49 -5.66 -21.65 4.69
CA GLY A 49 -5.13 -20.35 5.13
C GLY A 49 -5.64 -19.17 4.30
N LEU A 50 -6.91 -19.18 3.88
CA LEU A 50 -7.50 -18.03 3.17
C LEU A 50 -7.47 -16.74 4.02
N ASP A 51 -7.45 -16.89 5.35
CA ASP A 51 -7.45 -15.79 6.32
C ASP A 51 -6.17 -14.93 6.24
N ILE A 52 -5.05 -15.50 5.77
CA ILE A 52 -3.80 -14.76 5.59
C ILE A 52 -3.69 -14.08 4.21
N ALA A 53 -4.56 -14.42 3.26
CA ALA A 53 -4.49 -13.89 1.90
C ALA A 53 -4.62 -12.37 1.88
N LEU A 54 -5.57 -11.82 2.64
CA LEU A 54 -5.80 -10.37 2.69
C LEU A 54 -4.58 -9.62 3.29
N PRO A 55 -4.07 -9.93 4.49
CA PRO A 55 -2.83 -9.34 4.98
C PRO A 55 -1.65 -9.49 4.02
N LEU A 56 -1.51 -10.64 3.35
CA LEU A 56 -0.42 -10.90 2.41
C LEU A 56 -0.50 -10.00 1.17
N THR A 57 -1.70 -9.75 0.62
CA THR A 57 -1.87 -8.81 -0.49
C THR A 57 -1.46 -7.38 -0.12
N PHE A 58 -1.83 -6.91 1.07
CA PHE A 58 -1.37 -5.60 1.56
C PHE A 58 0.15 -5.57 1.78
N MET A 59 0.72 -6.63 2.34
CA MET A 59 2.17 -6.75 2.47
C MET A 59 2.87 -6.72 1.11
N ALA A 60 2.36 -7.43 0.10
CA ALA A 60 2.92 -7.43 -1.25
C ALA A 60 2.88 -6.04 -1.91
N LEU A 61 1.88 -5.21 -1.60
CA LEU A 61 1.81 -3.83 -2.07
C LEU A 61 2.78 -2.89 -1.32
N ILE A 62 2.98 -3.10 -0.02
CA ILE A 62 3.84 -2.24 0.80
C ILE A 62 5.32 -2.59 0.64
N LEU A 63 5.69 -3.86 0.57
CA LEU A 63 7.08 -4.33 0.46
C LEU A 63 7.92 -3.58 -0.61
N PRO A 64 7.47 -3.39 -1.87
CA PRO A 64 8.26 -2.65 -2.87
C PRO A 64 8.43 -1.17 -2.54
N THR A 65 7.59 -0.60 -1.66
CA THR A 65 7.72 0.78 -1.21
C THR A 65 8.78 0.94 -0.11
N LEU A 66 9.15 -0.14 0.57
CA LEU A 66 10.17 -0.17 1.62
C LEU A 66 11.58 -0.20 1.00
N THR A 67 12.05 0.93 0.48
CA THR A 67 13.33 1.01 -0.24
C THR A 67 14.50 1.46 0.63
N ASN A 68 14.25 2.15 1.75
CA ASN A 68 15.28 2.75 2.59
C ASN A 68 15.26 2.24 4.03
N ARG A 69 16.37 2.45 4.74
CA ARG A 69 16.54 2.02 6.15
C ARG A 69 15.47 2.60 7.09
N PRO A 70 15.05 3.88 6.98
CA PRO A 70 13.96 4.42 7.77
C PRO A 70 12.62 3.70 7.55
N ALA A 71 12.25 3.37 6.31
CA ALA A 71 10.99 2.68 6.03
C ALA A 71 10.98 1.26 6.61
N TRP A 72 12.08 0.52 6.48
CA TRP A 72 12.20 -0.80 7.12
C TRP A 72 12.17 -0.73 8.64
N ALA A 73 12.84 0.25 9.24
CA ALA A 73 12.80 0.46 10.69
C ALA A 73 11.38 0.77 11.19
N ALA A 74 10.66 1.64 10.47
CA ALA A 74 9.26 1.96 10.76
C ALA A 74 8.36 0.72 10.66
N ALA A 75 8.49 -0.05 9.57
CA ALA A 75 7.69 -1.25 9.32
C ALA A 75 7.92 -2.34 10.38
N CYS A 76 9.19 -2.62 10.73
CA CYS A 76 9.51 -3.60 11.76
C CYS A 76 9.01 -3.16 13.14
N ALA A 77 9.20 -1.89 13.50
CA ALA A 77 8.72 -1.37 14.78
C ALA A 77 7.20 -1.46 14.91
N ALA A 78 6.46 -1.04 13.88
CA ALA A 78 5.01 -1.17 13.84
C ALA A 78 4.56 -2.64 13.88
N GLY A 79 5.20 -3.52 13.11
CA GLY A 79 4.85 -4.95 13.09
C GLY A 79 5.03 -5.63 14.45
N ILE A 80 6.20 -5.44 15.08
CA ILE A 80 6.51 -6.03 16.39
C ILE A 80 5.55 -5.49 17.45
N THR A 81 5.35 -4.17 17.50
CA THR A 81 4.46 -3.55 18.49
C THR A 81 3.00 -3.93 18.28
N SER A 82 2.57 -4.19 17.04
CA SER A 82 1.22 -4.69 16.75
C SER A 82 0.99 -6.09 17.28
N ILE A 83 1.97 -6.99 17.18
CA ILE A 83 1.89 -8.33 17.78
C ILE A 83 1.81 -8.22 19.31
N LEU A 84 2.62 -7.35 19.92
CA LEU A 84 2.63 -7.17 21.38
C LEU A 84 1.32 -6.57 21.92
N LEU A 85 0.73 -5.62 21.19
CA LEU A 85 -0.52 -4.95 21.59
C LEU A 85 -1.79 -5.59 20.99
N ALA A 86 -1.68 -6.78 20.38
CA ALA A 86 -2.79 -7.41 19.67
C ALA A 86 -4.04 -7.63 20.55
N ASN A 87 -3.88 -7.80 21.87
CA ASN A 87 -4.98 -8.05 22.81
C ASN A 87 -5.75 -6.81 23.27
N LEU A 88 -5.39 -5.60 22.82
CA LEU A 88 -6.13 -4.40 23.24
C LEU A 88 -7.51 -4.28 22.55
N PRO A 89 -8.57 -3.89 23.29
CA PRO A 89 -9.87 -3.61 22.70
C PRO A 89 -9.83 -2.36 21.81
N TYR A 90 -10.87 -2.17 20.98
CA TYR A 90 -11.06 -0.97 20.13
C TYR A 90 -10.03 -0.76 19.01
N LYS A 91 -9.41 -1.82 18.47
CA LYS A 91 -8.38 -1.73 17.40
C LYS A 91 -7.13 -0.93 17.79
N LEU A 92 -6.92 -0.68 19.09
CA LEU A 92 -5.72 0.01 19.58
C LEU A 92 -4.43 -0.78 19.31
N GLY A 93 -4.53 -2.12 19.19
CA GLY A 93 -3.45 -3.00 18.75
C GLY A 93 -2.96 -2.79 17.30
N LEU A 94 -3.55 -1.86 16.56
CA LEU A 94 -3.08 -1.40 15.25
C LEU A 94 -2.76 0.10 15.27
N LEU A 95 -3.58 0.89 15.96
CA LEU A 95 -3.45 2.34 15.99
C LEU A 95 -2.18 2.80 16.72
N ILE A 96 -1.91 2.29 17.92
CA ILE A 96 -0.71 2.63 18.69
C ILE A 96 0.58 2.20 17.94
N PRO A 97 0.68 0.97 17.42
CA PRO A 97 1.81 0.55 16.57
C PRO A 97 2.07 1.44 15.37
N ALA A 98 1.03 1.95 14.71
CA ALA A 98 1.19 2.86 13.57
C ALA A 98 1.93 4.15 13.98
N PHE A 99 1.55 4.75 15.11
CA PHE A 99 2.25 5.92 15.64
C PHE A 99 3.69 5.60 16.07
N ILE A 100 3.91 4.44 16.68
CA ILE A 100 5.26 3.98 17.06
C ILE A 100 6.14 3.83 15.81
N GLY A 101 5.62 3.18 14.77
CA GLY A 101 6.34 2.99 13.50
C GLY A 101 6.72 4.33 12.86
N VAL A 102 5.80 5.29 12.80
CA VAL A 102 6.08 6.64 12.30
C VAL A 102 7.16 7.33 13.13
N GLY A 103 7.07 7.26 14.47
CA GLY A 103 8.07 7.85 15.36
C GLY A 103 9.47 7.26 15.17
N VAL A 104 9.57 5.94 15.06
CA VAL A 104 10.83 5.24 14.81
C VAL A 104 11.38 5.58 13.42
N GLY A 105 10.53 5.56 12.39
CA GLY A 105 10.91 5.91 11.02
C GLY A 105 11.50 7.32 10.93
N LEU A 106 10.80 8.30 11.51
CA LEU A 106 11.28 9.68 11.56
C LEU A 106 12.58 9.80 12.36
N GLY A 107 12.71 9.12 13.50
CA GLY A 107 13.94 9.13 14.29
C GLY A 107 15.14 8.60 13.51
N VAL A 108 14.96 7.50 12.76
CA VAL A 108 16.02 6.91 11.93
C VAL A 108 16.36 7.80 10.74
N ASP A 109 15.36 8.41 10.10
CA ASP A 109 15.56 9.32 8.98
C ASP A 109 16.35 10.57 9.40
N LEU A 110 16.00 11.14 10.56
CA LEU A 110 16.72 12.28 11.15
C LEU A 110 18.16 11.92 11.53
N TYR A 111 18.41 10.72 12.06
CA TYR A 111 19.76 10.26 12.37
C TYR A 111 20.60 10.03 11.10
N SER A 112 20.00 9.45 10.06
CA SER A 112 20.66 9.24 8.77
C SER A 112 20.96 10.55 8.02
N SER A 113 20.11 11.57 8.20
CA SER A 113 20.31 12.89 7.60
C SER A 113 21.49 13.66 8.21
N ARG A 114 21.83 13.37 9.48
CA ARG A 114 23.00 13.97 10.15
C ARG A 114 24.34 13.38 9.71
N THR A 115 24.34 12.21 9.09
CA THR A 115 25.56 11.45 8.78
C THR A 115 25.98 11.52 7.31
N LYS A 116 25.22 12.19 6.43
CA LYS A 116 25.63 12.43 5.04
C LYS A 116 26.54 13.67 4.99
N PRO A 117 27.86 13.55 4.83
CA PRO A 117 28.71 14.71 4.64
C PRO A 117 28.37 15.31 3.28
N SER A 118 28.18 16.63 3.22
CA SER A 118 28.14 17.38 1.97
C SER A 118 29.42 17.08 1.18
N HIS A 119 29.31 16.25 0.14
CA HIS A 119 30.40 16.02 -0.80
C HIS A 119 30.12 16.83 -2.06
N GLY A 120 30.83 17.95 -2.17
CA GLY A 120 31.26 18.56 -3.43
C GLY A 120 30.21 19.30 -4.23
N ASP A 121 30.20 20.61 -4.08
CA ASP A 121 29.84 21.56 -5.14
C ASP A 121 30.85 21.42 -6.31
N PRO A 122 30.44 21.10 -7.55
CA PRO A 122 31.27 21.40 -8.71
C PRO A 122 31.02 22.86 -9.14
N ALA A 123 32.07 23.66 -8.92
CA ALA A 123 32.27 25.06 -9.29
C ALA A 123 31.79 25.47 -10.69
#